data_AF-A0A963EXI1-F1
#
_entry.id   AF-A0A963EXI1-F1
#
_cell.length_a   1.000
_cell.length_b   1.000
_cell.length_c   1.000
_cell.angle_alpha   90.00
_cell.angle_beta   90.00
_cell.angle_gamma   90.00
#
_symmetry.space_group_name_H-M   'P 1'
#
loop_
_entity.id
_entity.type
_entity.pdbx_description
1 polymer ?
#
loop_
_entity_poly.entity_id
_entity_poly.type
_entity_poly.pdbx_seq_one_letter_code
_entity_poly.pdbx_strand_id
1 'polypeptide(L)'
;AVTHATCGESLVLTAQCQSPTCGQLMDLPLQLRAFARSEDPRQVDLHLSDGTQVGLRVPTGEDQRTWLQTRTTTNRMVEDLLSRPWDSQTATETRDAADALLAESDPLTTLEIETHCPECGASNLVPVDLEQQCLCSLVVWQSRLLDQVHHLALAYHWTEAEILAIPASRRRLYLDRVMEVWQ
;
A
#
# COMPACT_ATOMS: atom_id res chain seq x y z
N ALA A 1 -8.52 -5.54 -4.54
CA ALA A 1 -8.84 -6.93 -4.14
C ALA A 1 -7.98 -7.40 -2.96
N VAL A 2 -6.64 -7.37 -3.06
CA VAL A 2 -5.72 -7.80 -1.98
C VAL A 2 -5.97 -7.04 -0.68
N THR A 3 -6.00 -5.71 -0.73
CA THR A 3 -6.23 -4.85 0.44
C THR A 3 -7.56 -5.13 1.16
N HIS A 4 -8.61 -5.43 0.40
CA HIS A 4 -9.91 -5.78 0.97
C HIS A 4 -9.88 -7.12 1.70
N ALA A 5 -9.11 -8.09 1.18
CA ALA A 5 -8.97 -9.40 1.82
C ALA A 5 -8.15 -9.35 3.12
N THR A 6 -7.20 -8.41 3.23
CA THR A 6 -6.34 -8.24 4.41
C THR A 6 -6.92 -7.29 5.45
N CYS A 7 -7.43 -6.15 5.02
CA CYS A 7 -7.87 -5.06 5.89
C CYS A 7 -9.39 -5.04 6.11
N GLY A 8 -10.16 -5.76 5.29
CA GLY A 8 -11.62 -5.63 5.22
C GLY A 8 -12.05 -4.42 4.38
N GLU A 9 -13.28 -3.94 4.60
CA GLU A 9 -13.84 -2.80 3.86
C GLU A 9 -13.32 -1.44 4.33
N SER A 10 -12.86 -1.38 5.58
CA SER A 10 -12.45 -0.14 6.23
C SER A 10 -11.17 -0.32 7.03
N LEU A 11 -10.32 0.70 7.00
CA LEU A 11 -9.13 0.81 7.82
C LEU A 11 -9.34 1.95 8.81
N VAL A 12 -9.05 1.73 10.09
CA VAL A 12 -9.10 2.79 11.10
C VAL A 12 -7.67 3.22 11.37
N LEU A 13 -7.36 4.48 11.08
CA LEU A 13 -6.09 5.11 11.42
C LEU A 13 -6.24 5.93 12.69
N THR A 14 -5.18 6.09 13.46
CA THR A 14 -5.16 6.96 14.63
C THR A 14 -4.20 8.12 14.37
N ALA A 15 -4.67 9.35 14.55
CA ALA A 15 -3.84 10.55 14.45
C ALA A 15 -4.02 11.45 15.69
N GLN A 16 -3.05 12.32 15.96
CA GLN A 16 -3.15 13.32 17.02
C GLN A 16 -3.72 14.62 16.47
N CYS A 17 -4.59 15.29 17.23
CA CYS A 17 -5.07 16.62 16.89
C CYS A 17 -3.90 17.62 16.86
N GLN A 18 -3.76 18.34 15.75
CA GLN A 18 -2.72 19.33 15.51
C GLN A 18 -3.00 20.68 16.19
N SER A 19 -4.15 20.84 16.83
CA SER A 19 -4.46 22.03 17.63
C SER A 19 -3.51 22.14 18.83
N PRO A 20 -2.81 23.28 19.04
CA PRO A 20 -1.84 23.47 20.12
C PRO A 20 -2.40 23.24 21.53
N THR A 21 -3.71 23.32 21.71
CA THR A 21 -4.39 23.22 23.02
C THR A 21 -5.13 21.89 23.23
N CYS A 22 -5.12 20.98 22.25
CA CYS A 22 -5.88 19.72 22.32
C CYS A 22 -4.96 18.49 22.41
N GLY A 23 -4.24 18.16 21.34
CA GLY A 23 -3.34 17.01 21.27
C GLY A 23 -4.00 15.62 21.44
N GLN A 24 -5.33 15.53 21.48
CA GLN A 24 -6.03 14.25 21.69
C GLN A 24 -5.90 13.32 20.47
N LEU A 25 -5.93 12.01 20.74
CA LEU A 25 -5.98 11.00 19.69
C LEU A 25 -7.37 10.99 19.04
N MET A 26 -7.39 10.79 17.74
CA MET A 26 -8.57 10.77 16.90
C MET A 26 -8.50 9.54 16.02
N ASP A 27 -9.62 8.83 15.92
CA ASP A 27 -9.77 7.73 14.98
C ASP A 27 -10.32 8.24 13.65
N LEU A 28 -9.65 7.89 12.57
CA LEU A 28 -9.98 8.24 11.19
C LEU A 28 -10.40 6.97 10.45
N PRO A 29 -11.71 6.68 10.36
CA PRO A 29 -12.19 5.56 9.59
C PRO A 29 -12.09 5.88 8.08
N LEU A 30 -11.29 5.10 7.37
CA LEU A 30 -11.12 5.18 5.93
C LEU A 30 -11.87 4.04 5.22
N GLN A 31 -12.72 4.40 4.27
CA GLN A 31 -13.39 3.42 3.41
C GLN A 31 -12.48 3.08 2.23
N LEU A 32 -11.89 1.89 2.21
CA LEU A 32 -10.84 1.54 1.23
C LEU A 32 -11.36 1.55 -0.21
N ARG A 33 -12.67 1.31 -0.41
CA ARG A 33 -13.31 1.42 -1.73
C ARG A 33 -13.24 2.81 -2.34
N ALA A 34 -13.11 3.87 -1.53
CA ALA A 34 -13.02 5.24 -2.02
C ALA A 34 -11.68 5.52 -2.72
N PHE A 35 -10.66 4.70 -2.44
CA PHE A 35 -9.32 4.81 -3.02
C PHE A 35 -9.07 3.79 -4.13
N ALA A 36 -10.05 2.92 -4.43
CA ALA A 36 -9.91 1.93 -5.48
C ALA A 36 -10.01 2.61 -6.85
N ARG A 37 -8.94 2.53 -7.65
CA ARG A 37 -8.97 2.93 -9.06
C ARG A 37 -9.44 1.77 -9.93
N SER A 38 -10.24 2.10 -10.95
CA SER A 38 -10.72 1.13 -11.93
C SER A 38 -9.63 0.76 -12.94
N GLU A 39 -8.75 1.70 -13.27
CA GLU A 39 -7.65 1.53 -14.22
C GLU A 39 -6.43 2.33 -13.74
N ASP A 40 -5.29 1.66 -13.63
CA ASP A 40 -3.99 2.31 -13.42
C ASP A 40 -3.21 2.31 -14.74
N PRO A 41 -2.64 3.46 -15.15
CA PRO A 41 -1.83 3.53 -16.35
C PRO A 41 -0.59 2.65 -16.17
N ARG A 42 -0.33 1.76 -17.13
CA ARG A 42 0.93 0.99 -17.16
C ARG A 42 2.09 1.80 -17.76
N GLN A 43 1.75 2.84 -18.50
CA GLN A 43 2.68 3.73 -19.18
C GLN A 43 2.03 5.11 -19.28
N VAL A 44 2.87 6.14 -19.16
CA VAL A 44 2.50 7.55 -19.23
C VAL A 44 3.43 8.26 -20.22
N ASP A 45 2.95 9.33 -20.83
CA ASP A 45 3.72 10.07 -21.84
C ASP A 45 4.47 11.23 -21.19
N LEU A 46 5.79 11.09 -21.11
CA LEU A 46 6.70 12.10 -20.62
C LEU A 46 6.94 13.16 -21.69
N HIS A 47 6.74 14.42 -21.33
CA HIS A 47 6.92 15.57 -22.22
C HIS A 47 8.16 16.36 -21.82
N LEU A 48 9.10 16.53 -22.75
CA LEU A 48 10.30 17.35 -22.58
C LEU A 48 10.12 18.75 -23.19
N SER A 49 10.93 19.70 -22.76
CA SER A 49 10.87 21.11 -23.17
C SER A 49 11.21 21.34 -24.65
N ASP A 50 11.94 20.42 -25.28
CA ASP A 50 12.22 20.41 -26.71
C ASP A 50 11.03 19.93 -27.57
N GLY A 51 9.90 19.58 -26.93
CA GLY A 51 8.70 19.07 -27.56
C GLY A 51 8.70 17.56 -27.78
N THR A 52 9.74 16.85 -27.34
CA THR A 52 9.82 15.40 -27.45
C THR A 52 8.85 14.73 -26.48
N GLN A 53 8.11 13.75 -26.99
CA GLN A 53 7.29 12.84 -26.19
C GLN A 53 7.97 11.48 -26.07
N VAL A 54 8.02 10.94 -24.86
CA VAL A 54 8.68 9.67 -24.55
C VAL A 54 7.79 8.82 -23.68
N GLY A 55 7.64 7.54 -24.01
CA GLY A 55 6.94 6.61 -23.14
C GLY A 55 7.72 6.35 -21.86
N LEU A 56 7.08 6.52 -20.71
CA LEU A 56 7.60 6.16 -19.40
C LEU A 56 6.69 5.09 -18.80
N ARG A 57 7.23 3.90 -18.56
CA ARG A 57 6.50 2.83 -17.87
C ARG A 57 6.37 3.17 -16.39
N VAL A 58 5.22 2.86 -15.79
CA VAL A 58 5.04 2.99 -14.34
C VAL A 58 5.82 1.87 -13.63
N PRO A 59 6.61 2.17 -12.58
CA PRO A 59 7.39 1.18 -11.88
C PRO A 59 6.51 0.12 -11.20
N THR A 60 7.06 -1.08 -11.08
CA THR A 60 6.45 -2.22 -10.41
C THR A 60 7.26 -2.60 -9.17
N GLY A 61 6.69 -3.44 -8.30
CA GLY A 61 7.44 -3.99 -7.16
C GLY A 61 8.68 -4.81 -7.57
N GLU A 62 8.74 -5.34 -8.80
CA GLU A 62 9.93 -6.02 -9.31
C GLU A 62 11.08 -5.04 -9.60
N ASP A 63 10.74 -3.88 -10.19
CA ASP A 63 11.71 -2.81 -10.44
C ASP A 63 12.30 -2.32 -9.12
N GLN A 64 11.44 -2.02 -8.13
CA GLN A 64 11.86 -1.58 -6.80
C GLN A 64 12.79 -2.60 -6.12
N ARG A 65 12.45 -3.90 -6.20
CA ARG A 65 13.29 -4.96 -5.63
C ARG A 65 14.65 -5.01 -6.31
N THR A 66 14.68 -4.93 -7.64
CA THR A 66 15.92 -4.90 -8.41
C THR A 66 16.77 -3.71 -7.98
N TRP A 67 16.20 -2.51 -7.96
CA TRP A 67 16.90 -1.27 -7.59
C TRP A 67 17.45 -1.29 -6.17
N LEU A 68 16.71 -1.85 -5.21
CA LEU A 68 17.18 -2.02 -3.84
C LEU A 68 18.38 -2.97 -3.77
N GLN A 69 18.35 -4.08 -4.52
CA GLN A 69 19.44 -5.06 -4.55
C GLN A 69 20.70 -4.50 -5.22
N THR A 70 20.54 -3.75 -6.30
CA THR A 70 21.65 -3.18 -7.08
C THR A 70 22.12 -1.82 -6.58
N ARG A 71 21.42 -1.20 -5.61
CA ARG A 71 21.66 0.17 -5.13
C ARG A 71 21.69 1.17 -6.29
N THR A 72 20.67 1.09 -7.15
CA THR A 72 20.57 1.87 -8.38
C THR A 72 20.48 3.37 -8.09
N THR A 73 21.11 4.19 -8.93
CA THR A 73 20.99 5.65 -8.86
C THR A 73 19.68 6.11 -9.49
N THR A 74 19.15 7.28 -9.10
CA THR A 74 17.88 7.79 -9.64
C THR A 74 17.86 7.88 -11.16
N ASN A 75 18.97 8.30 -11.80
CA ASN A 75 19.05 8.36 -13.26
C ASN A 75 18.89 6.98 -13.91
N ARG A 76 19.51 5.96 -13.32
CA ARG A 76 19.39 4.57 -13.79
C ARG A 76 17.97 4.03 -13.57
N MET A 77 17.31 4.40 -12.47
CA MET A 77 15.90 4.05 -12.24
C MET A 77 15.01 4.60 -13.35
N VAL A 78 15.18 5.88 -13.71
CA VAL A 78 14.41 6.49 -14.81
C VAL A 78 14.78 5.86 -16.15
N GLU A 79 16.06 5.60 -16.41
CA GLU A 79 16.52 4.88 -17.61
C GLU A 79 15.84 3.51 -17.79
N ASP A 80 15.70 2.72 -16.71
CA ASP A 80 15.04 1.41 -16.74
C ASP A 80 13.53 1.49 -17.09
N LEU A 81 12.91 2.67 -16.93
CA LEU A 81 11.50 2.90 -17.18
C LEU A 81 11.21 3.52 -18.57
N LEU A 82 12.20 4.13 -19.22
CA LEU A 82 12.01 4.81 -20.50
C LEU A 82 11.86 3.82 -21.66
N SER A 83 11.00 4.18 -22.62
CA SER A 83 10.84 3.44 -23.87
C SER A 83 11.93 3.76 -24.91
N ARG A 84 12.92 4.58 -24.56
CA ARG A 84 14.01 5.03 -25.43
C ARG A 84 15.36 4.99 -24.70
N PRO A 85 16.48 5.03 -25.43
CA PRO A 85 17.81 5.13 -24.82
C PRO A 85 17.98 6.39 -23.97
N TRP A 86 18.74 6.28 -22.88
CA TRP A 86 19.08 7.41 -22.02
C TRP A 86 19.98 8.42 -22.75
N ASP A 87 19.64 9.70 -22.60
CA ASP A 87 20.46 10.81 -23.07
C ASP A 87 21.00 11.59 -21.86
N SER A 88 22.33 11.63 -21.74
CA SER A 88 23.00 12.32 -20.64
C SER A 88 22.90 13.84 -20.72
N GLN A 89 22.62 14.41 -21.90
CA GLN A 89 22.49 15.86 -22.07
C GLN A 89 21.18 16.39 -21.46
N THR A 90 20.11 15.60 -21.55
CA THR A 90 18.78 15.90 -21.01
C THR A 90 18.49 15.17 -19.70
N ALA A 91 19.51 14.61 -19.04
CA ALA A 91 19.37 13.77 -17.85
C ALA A 91 18.58 14.41 -16.70
N THR A 92 18.94 15.64 -16.32
CA THR A 92 18.29 16.34 -15.21
C THR A 92 16.84 16.65 -15.52
N GLU A 93 16.57 17.18 -16.71
CA GLU A 93 15.21 17.51 -17.16
C GLU A 93 14.34 16.26 -17.25
N THR A 94 14.85 15.19 -17.87
CA THR A 94 14.13 13.92 -18.01
C THR A 94 13.78 13.34 -16.65
N ARG A 95 14.71 13.40 -15.68
CA ARG A 95 14.48 12.94 -14.31
C ARG A 95 13.41 13.77 -13.62
N ASP A 96 13.50 15.09 -13.66
CA ASP A 96 12.58 15.98 -12.95
C ASP A 96 11.17 15.90 -13.55
N ALA A 97 11.06 15.80 -14.87
CA ALA A 97 9.79 15.58 -15.56
C ALA A 97 9.20 14.20 -15.22
N ALA A 98 10.04 13.15 -15.13
CA ALA A 98 9.58 11.81 -14.78
C ALA A 98 9.07 11.74 -13.33
N ASP A 99 9.77 12.38 -12.39
CA ASP A 99 9.38 12.47 -10.99
C ASP A 99 8.01 13.15 -10.83
N ALA A 100 7.84 14.32 -11.47
CA ALA A 100 6.56 15.04 -11.45
C ALA A 100 5.42 14.22 -12.07
N LEU A 101 5.66 13.59 -13.22
CA LEU A 101 4.65 12.79 -13.92
C LEU A 101 4.25 11.54 -13.12
N LEU A 102 5.21 10.86 -12.49
CA LEU A 102 4.93 9.71 -11.64
C LEU A 102 4.16 10.11 -10.38
N ALA A 103 4.51 11.24 -9.75
CA ALA A 103 3.78 11.77 -8.61
C ALA A 103 2.32 12.13 -8.95
N GLU A 104 2.06 12.71 -10.13
CA GLU A 104 0.70 12.99 -10.59
C GLU A 104 -0.08 11.71 -10.93
N SER A 105 0.63 10.67 -11.38
CA SER A 105 0.04 9.39 -11.77
C SER A 105 -0.48 8.58 -10.58
N ASP A 106 0.07 8.78 -9.38
CA ASP A 106 -0.40 8.15 -8.14
C ASP A 106 -0.71 9.19 -7.04
N PRO A 107 -1.96 9.69 -6.99
CA PRO A 107 -2.41 10.65 -5.98
C PRO A 107 -2.33 10.14 -4.54
N LEU A 108 -2.22 8.82 -4.32
CA LEU A 108 -2.20 8.24 -2.98
C LEU A 108 -0.83 8.37 -2.30
N THR A 109 0.22 8.67 -3.07
CA THR A 109 1.59 8.90 -2.55
C THR A 109 1.69 10.13 -1.64
N THR A 110 0.77 11.09 -1.79
CA THR A 110 0.69 12.31 -0.95
C THR A 110 -0.73 12.51 -0.46
N LEU A 111 -1.34 11.44 0.05
CA LEU A 111 -2.70 11.48 0.57
C LEU A 111 -2.77 12.30 1.86
N GLU A 112 -3.65 13.30 1.87
CA GLU A 112 -4.02 14.07 3.06
C GLU A 112 -5.52 13.94 3.31
N ILE A 113 -5.89 13.73 4.57
CA ILE A 113 -7.28 13.61 5.01
C ILE A 113 -7.65 14.82 5.85
N GLU A 114 -8.59 15.62 5.36
CA GLU A 114 -9.20 16.67 6.15
C GLU A 114 -10.22 16.07 7.13
N THR A 115 -10.08 16.40 8.41
CA THR A 115 -10.99 15.92 9.46
C THR A 115 -11.12 16.95 10.58
N HIS A 116 -12.20 16.85 11.35
CA HIS A 116 -12.43 17.69 12.52
C HIS A 116 -12.17 16.89 13.80
N CYS A 117 -11.49 17.51 14.76
CA CYS A 117 -11.27 16.89 16.06
C CYS A 117 -12.61 16.75 16.81
N PRO A 118 -13.00 15.56 17.27
CA PRO A 118 -14.24 15.39 18.04
C PRO A 118 -14.23 16.18 19.35
N GLU A 119 -13.04 16.41 19.94
CA GLU A 119 -12.94 17.02 21.27
C GLU A 119 -12.86 18.54 21.25
N CYS A 120 -12.22 19.14 20.25
CA CYS A 120 -12.07 20.60 20.18
C CYS A 120 -12.69 21.23 18.93
N GLY A 121 -13.16 20.44 17.97
CA GLY A 121 -13.76 20.92 16.72
C GLY A 121 -12.79 21.55 15.71
N ALA A 122 -11.49 21.60 16.01
CA ALA A 122 -10.50 22.16 15.09
C ALA A 122 -10.41 21.31 13.80
N SER A 123 -10.23 21.97 12.65
CA SER A 123 -9.86 21.30 11.40
C SER A 123 -8.41 20.82 11.47
N ASN A 124 -8.17 19.62 10.95
CA ASN A 124 -6.87 18.96 10.88
C ASN A 124 -6.68 18.44 9.46
N LEU A 125 -5.46 18.56 8.96
CA LEU A 125 -5.04 17.95 7.71
C LEU A 125 -4.02 16.86 8.05
N VAL A 126 -4.44 15.60 7.95
CA VAL A 126 -3.67 14.45 8.40
C VAL A 126 -3.00 13.78 7.20
N PRO A 127 -1.67 13.79 7.09
CA PRO A 127 -0.97 13.03 6.05
C PRO A 127 -1.11 11.53 6.35
N VAL A 128 -1.46 10.75 5.33
CA VAL A 128 -1.71 9.31 5.43
C VAL A 128 -0.85 8.57 4.41
N ASP A 129 0.08 7.75 4.91
CA ASP A 129 0.78 6.77 4.08
C ASP A 129 -0.09 5.50 3.96
N LEU A 130 -1.02 5.51 2.99
CA LEU A 130 -1.97 4.41 2.84
C LEU A 130 -1.28 3.10 2.45
N GLU A 131 -0.20 3.17 1.66
CA GLU A 131 0.59 2.00 1.25
C GLU A 131 1.18 1.32 2.48
N GLN A 132 1.91 2.06 3.33
CA GLN A 132 2.53 1.52 4.52
C GLN A 132 1.48 0.88 5.44
N GLN A 133 0.34 1.53 5.65
CA GLN A 133 -0.72 1.00 6.51
C GLN A 133 -1.31 -0.29 5.96
N CYS A 134 -1.51 -0.39 4.65
CA CYS A 134 -1.98 -1.61 3.98
C CYS A 134 -0.94 -2.74 4.06
N LEU A 135 0.35 -2.43 3.86
CA LEU A 135 1.44 -3.39 3.97
C LEU A 135 1.59 -3.93 5.39
N CYS A 136 1.56 -3.06 6.40
CA CYS A 136 1.57 -3.47 7.82
C CYS A 136 0.38 -4.39 8.13
N SER A 137 -0.81 -4.04 7.64
CA SER A 137 -2.02 -4.87 7.83
C SER A 137 -1.90 -6.24 7.17
N LEU A 138 -1.28 -6.31 5.97
CA LEU A 138 -0.98 -7.57 5.29
C LEU A 138 -0.02 -8.45 6.10
N VAL A 139 1.05 -7.88 6.68
CA VAL A 139 2.01 -8.63 7.51
C VAL A 139 1.31 -9.22 8.74
N VAL A 140 0.48 -8.43 9.44
CA VAL A 140 -0.29 -8.91 10.59
C VAL A 140 -1.26 -10.01 10.18
N TRP A 141 -1.96 -9.84 9.06
CA TRP A 141 -2.87 -10.85 8.54
C TRP A 141 -2.15 -12.15 8.17
N GLN A 142 -0.97 -12.07 7.54
CA GLN A 142 -0.16 -13.22 7.16
C GLN A 142 0.26 -14.02 8.40
N SER A 143 0.78 -13.35 9.43
CA SER A 143 1.15 -14.01 10.70
C SER A 143 -0.05 -14.75 11.30
N ARG A 144 -1.21 -14.07 11.38
CA ARG A 144 -2.45 -14.68 11.91
C ARG A 144 -2.89 -15.87 11.07
N LEU A 145 -2.73 -15.84 9.75
CA LEU A 145 -3.09 -16.96 8.89
C LEU A 145 -2.17 -18.17 9.15
N LEU A 146 -0.88 -17.93 9.32
CA LEU A 146 0.09 -19.00 9.65
C LEU A 146 -0.24 -19.65 10.99
N ASP A 147 -0.56 -18.86 12.02
CA ASP A 147 -0.97 -19.38 13.32
C ASP A 147 -2.25 -20.24 13.21
N GLN A 148 -3.22 -19.79 12.42
CA GLN A 148 -4.43 -20.56 12.15
C GLN A 148 -4.13 -21.91 11.50
N VAL A 149 -3.27 -21.91 10.47
CA VAL A 149 -2.85 -23.15 9.80
C VAL A 149 -2.13 -24.07 10.77
N HIS A 150 -1.20 -23.52 11.55
CA HIS A 150 -0.41 -24.27 12.52
C HIS A 150 -1.29 -24.99 13.55
N HIS A 151 -2.22 -24.27 14.20
CA HIS A 151 -3.09 -24.85 15.22
C HIS A 151 -4.04 -25.91 14.66
N LEU A 152 -4.58 -25.70 13.46
CA LEU A 152 -5.48 -26.68 12.83
C LEU A 152 -4.74 -27.92 12.35
N ALA A 153 -3.53 -27.76 11.81
CA ALA A 153 -2.69 -28.89 11.41
C ALA A 153 -2.30 -29.74 12.62
N LEU A 154 -1.99 -29.10 13.76
CA LEU A 154 -1.68 -29.82 15.01
C LEU A 154 -2.89 -30.60 15.56
N ALA A 155 -4.09 -30.03 15.50
CA ALA A 155 -5.29 -30.64 16.10
C ALA A 155 -5.96 -31.69 15.20
N TYR A 156 -5.98 -31.48 13.89
CA TYR A 156 -6.73 -32.31 12.94
C TYR A 156 -5.86 -33.07 11.95
N HIS A 157 -4.54 -32.82 11.93
CA HIS A 157 -3.58 -33.43 11.01
C HIS A 157 -3.87 -33.19 9.53
N TRP A 158 -4.63 -32.15 9.22
CA TRP A 158 -4.85 -31.69 7.86
C TRP A 158 -3.60 -31.01 7.31
N THR A 159 -3.39 -31.16 6.01
CA THR A 159 -2.36 -30.44 5.27
C THR A 159 -2.72 -28.96 5.15
N GLU A 160 -1.72 -28.11 4.92
CA GLU A 160 -1.95 -26.67 4.67
C GLU A 160 -2.93 -26.45 3.50
N ALA A 161 -2.81 -27.22 2.42
CA ALA A 161 -3.71 -27.15 1.28
C ALA A 161 -5.18 -27.46 1.65
N GLU A 162 -5.41 -28.49 2.46
CA GLU A 162 -6.75 -28.83 2.95
C GLU A 162 -7.31 -27.72 3.86
N ILE A 163 -6.47 -27.15 4.73
CA ILE A 163 -6.88 -26.06 5.64
C ILE A 163 -7.21 -24.78 4.86
N LEU A 164 -6.43 -24.44 3.84
CA LEU A 164 -6.65 -23.25 3.01
C LEU A 164 -7.85 -23.41 2.06
N ALA A 165 -8.23 -24.65 1.72
CA ALA A 165 -9.47 -24.93 0.99
C ALA A 165 -10.73 -24.72 1.84
N ILE A 166 -10.62 -24.72 3.18
CA ILE A 166 -11.74 -24.44 4.08
C ILE A 166 -12.02 -22.93 4.09
N PRO A 167 -13.27 -22.49 3.86
CA PRO A 167 -13.64 -21.08 3.95
C PRO A 167 -13.24 -20.46 5.31
N ALA A 168 -12.75 -19.22 5.29
CA ALA A 168 -12.21 -18.56 6.49
C ALA A 168 -13.20 -18.52 7.67
N SER A 169 -14.50 -18.37 7.41
CA SER A 169 -15.56 -18.40 8.43
C SER A 169 -15.64 -19.75 9.13
N ARG A 170 -15.55 -20.86 8.37
CA ARG A 170 -15.57 -22.21 8.91
C ARG A 170 -14.26 -22.56 9.60
N ARG A 171 -13.13 -22.07 9.08
CA ARG A 171 -11.82 -22.22 9.72
C ARG A 171 -11.81 -21.62 11.13
N ARG A 172 -12.43 -20.44 11.31
CA ARG A 172 -12.59 -19.81 12.62
C ARG A 172 -13.33 -20.71 13.61
N LEU A 173 -14.43 -21.32 13.20
CA LEU A 173 -15.20 -22.22 14.07
C LEU A 173 -14.40 -23.45 14.53
N TYR A 174 -13.55 -24.00 13.66
CA TYR A 174 -12.66 -25.09 14.06
C TYR A 174 -11.58 -24.63 15.04
N LEU A 175 -11.01 -23.45 14.82
CA LEU A 175 -10.05 -22.86 15.76
C LEU A 175 -10.66 -22.63 17.13
N ASP A 176 -11.88 -22.12 17.19
CA ASP A 176 -12.58 -21.90 18.48
C ASP A 176 -12.70 -23.21 19.26
N ARG A 177 -13.01 -24.33 18.58
CA ARG A 177 -13.06 -25.67 19.21
C ARG A 177 -11.69 -26.17 19.66
N VAL A 178 -10.64 -25.91 18.90
CA VAL A 178 -9.26 -26.29 19.29
C VAL A 178 -8.82 -25.48 20.52
N MET A 179 -9.12 -24.18 20.54
CA MET A 179 -8.76 -23.30 21.65
C MET A 179 -9.54 -23.61 22.93
N GLU A 180 -10.82 -23.99 22.85
CA GLU A 180 -11.61 -24.46 24.00
C GLU A 180 -11.01 -25.71 24.66
N VAL A 181 -10.38 -26.59 23.87
CA VAL A 181 -9.78 -27.85 24.38
C VAL A 181 -8.41 -27.62 25.04
N TRP A 182 -7.75 -26.50 24.74
CA TRP A 182 -6.43 -26.15 25.28
C TRP A 182 -6.48 -25.16 26.46
N GLN A 183 -7.68 -24.76 26.90
CA GLN A 183 -7.91 -24.02 28.14
C GLN A 183 -8.11 -24.97 29.32
#